data_AF-A0A527VV60-F1
#
_entry.id   AF-A0A527VV60-F1
#
_cell.length_a   1.000
_cell.length_b   1.000
_cell.length_c   1.000
_cell.angle_alpha   90.00
_cell.angle_beta   90.00
_cell.angle_gamma   90.00
#
_symmetry.space_group_name_H-M   'P 1'
#
loop_
_entity.id
_entity.type
_entity.pdbx_description
1 polymer ?
#
loop_
_entity_poly.entity_id
_entity_poly.type
_entity_poly.pdbx_seq_one_letter_code
_entity_poly.pdbx_strand_id
1 'polypeptide(L)'
;MTDSKHNSALGAAYAAKRPEEVAAIYDSWSETYDADMSAAGYRHPTVCLALLARHLPRGAEPLLDAGAGTGLIGEWLSITGYPRVEALDISQGMLDK
;
A
#
# COMPACT_ATOMS: atom_id res chain seq x y z
N MET A 1 -14.52 -17.93 18.60
CA MET A 1 -13.87 -18.48 17.39
C MET A 1 -13.46 -17.29 16.55
N THR A 2 -12.26 -16.77 16.77
CA THR A 2 -11.71 -15.66 15.98
C THR A 2 -10.90 -16.26 14.85
N ASP A 3 -11.44 -16.17 13.64
CA ASP A 3 -10.87 -16.74 12.43
C ASP A 3 -9.46 -16.21 12.17
N SER A 4 -8.52 -17.14 12.10
CA SER A 4 -7.11 -16.99 11.76
C SER A 4 -6.86 -16.57 10.29
N LYS A 5 -7.75 -15.78 9.69
CA LYS A 5 -7.62 -15.34 8.29
C LYS A 5 -6.60 -14.22 8.08
N HIS A 6 -6.29 -13.44 9.11
CA HIS A 6 -5.37 -12.30 9.02
C HIS A 6 -3.92 -12.68 8.65
N ASN A 7 -3.53 -13.95 8.81
CA ASN A 7 -2.17 -14.40 8.52
C ASN A 7 -2.06 -15.23 7.23
N SER A 8 -3.18 -15.55 6.56
CA SER A 8 -3.16 -16.43 5.39
C SER A 8 -2.83 -15.68 4.10
N ALA A 9 -3.38 -14.48 3.88
CA ALA A 9 -3.13 -13.71 2.65
C ALA A 9 -1.69 -13.18 2.59
N LEU A 10 -1.22 -12.54 3.67
CA LEU A 10 0.15 -12.06 3.77
C LEU A 10 1.17 -13.21 3.70
N GLY A 11 0.89 -14.33 4.37
CA GLY A 11 1.72 -15.54 4.27
C GLY A 11 1.75 -16.10 2.85
N ALA A 12 0.62 -16.11 2.15
CA ALA A 12 0.56 -16.54 0.75
C ALA A 12 1.34 -15.59 -0.18
N ALA A 13 1.25 -14.27 0.04
CA ALA A 13 2.00 -13.29 -0.74
C ALA A 13 3.51 -13.48 -0.59
N TYR A 14 4.00 -13.79 0.62
CA TYR A 14 5.42 -14.11 0.84
C TYR A 14 5.86 -15.47 0.28
N ALA A 15 4.93 -16.42 0.15
CA ALA A 15 5.21 -17.74 -0.40
C ALA A 15 5.14 -17.79 -1.94
N ALA A 16 4.49 -16.81 -2.56
CA ALA A 16 4.36 -16.68 -4.00
C ALA A 16 5.75 -16.57 -4.67
N LYS A 17 5.89 -17.21 -5.83
CA LYS A 17 7.18 -17.27 -6.55
C LYS A 17 7.18 -16.46 -7.84
N ARG A 18 6.01 -15.96 -8.24
CA ARG A 18 5.81 -15.24 -9.48
C ARG A 18 5.03 -13.94 -9.25
N PRO A 19 5.32 -12.86 -9.98
CA PRO A 19 4.65 -11.57 -9.79
C PRO A 19 3.11 -11.66 -9.93
N GLU A 20 2.63 -12.49 -10.83
CA GLU A 20 1.22 -12.66 -11.16
C GLU A 20 0.47 -13.50 -10.12
N GLU A 21 1.19 -14.35 -9.36
CA GLU A 21 0.64 -14.97 -8.15
C GLU A 21 0.47 -13.91 -7.05
N VAL A 22 1.47 -13.03 -6.88
CA VAL A 22 1.41 -11.92 -5.93
C VAL A 22 0.26 -10.98 -6.27
N ALA A 23 0.11 -10.61 -7.56
CA ALA A 23 -0.97 -9.77 -8.05
C ALA A 23 -2.35 -10.36 -7.75
N ALA A 24 -2.56 -11.63 -8.07
CA ALA A 24 -3.85 -12.30 -7.83
C ALA A 24 -4.20 -12.39 -6.33
N ILE A 25 -3.20 -12.60 -5.46
CA ILE A 25 -3.39 -12.60 -4.01
C ILE A 25 -3.84 -11.22 -3.53
N TYR A 26 -3.13 -10.16 -3.91
CA TYR A 26 -3.50 -8.80 -3.52
C TYR A 26 -4.82 -8.33 -4.15
N ASP A 27 -5.13 -8.72 -5.38
CA ASP A 27 -6.43 -8.46 -6.03
C ASP A 27 -7.58 -9.03 -5.19
N SER A 28 -7.43 -10.28 -4.73
CA SER A 28 -8.45 -10.92 -3.89
C SER A 28 -8.55 -10.35 -2.47
N TRP A 29 -7.51 -9.65 -2.01
CA TRP A 29 -7.41 -9.12 -0.66
C TRP A 29 -7.77 -7.62 -0.58
N SER A 30 -7.84 -6.91 -1.71
CA SER A 30 -7.96 -5.45 -1.73
C SER A 30 -9.19 -4.90 -0.99
N GLU A 31 -10.31 -5.62 -1.00
CA GLU A 31 -11.54 -5.23 -0.27
C GLU A 31 -11.37 -5.11 1.25
N THR A 32 -10.54 -5.96 1.85
CA THR A 32 -10.36 -6.00 3.31
C THR A 32 -8.96 -5.59 3.74
N TYR A 33 -8.06 -5.32 2.80
CA TYR A 33 -6.65 -5.06 3.06
C TYR A 33 -6.43 -3.99 4.13
N ASP A 34 -7.01 -2.80 3.96
CA ASP A 34 -6.77 -1.69 4.90
C ASP A 34 -7.29 -2.00 6.31
N ALA A 35 -8.44 -2.66 6.41
CA ALA A 35 -9.00 -3.09 7.69
C ALA A 35 -8.11 -4.13 8.37
N ASP A 36 -7.66 -5.14 7.62
CA ASP A 36 -6.83 -6.23 8.12
C ASP A 36 -5.45 -5.71 8.56
N MET A 37 -4.84 -4.83 7.77
CA MET A 37 -3.55 -4.23 8.06
C MET A 37 -3.64 -3.25 9.24
N SER A 38 -4.72 -2.47 9.33
CA SER A 38 -4.97 -1.59 10.48
C SER A 38 -5.12 -2.40 11.78
N ALA A 39 -5.86 -3.51 11.75
CA ALA A 39 -6.01 -4.43 12.87
C ALA A 39 -4.68 -5.08 13.28
N ALA A 40 -3.81 -5.37 12.31
CA ALA A 40 -2.45 -5.85 12.54
C ALA A 40 -1.48 -4.76 13.06
N GLY A 41 -1.93 -3.51 13.20
CA GLY A 41 -1.13 -2.40 13.70
C GLY A 41 -0.14 -1.86 12.66
N TYR A 42 -0.44 -2.00 11.37
CA TYR A 42 0.42 -1.52 10.28
C TYR A 42 0.58 0.01 10.35
N ARG A 43 1.81 0.47 10.67
CA ARG A 43 2.16 1.90 10.75
C ARG A 43 3.17 2.35 9.69
N HIS A 44 3.57 1.46 8.79
CA HIS A 44 4.59 1.78 7.79
C HIS A 44 4.24 3.00 6.91
N PRO A 45 2.98 3.21 6.45
CA PRO A 45 2.65 4.37 5.62
C PRO A 45 3.00 5.71 6.26
N THR A 46 2.68 5.89 7.55
CA THR A 46 2.96 7.13 8.27
C THR A 46 4.43 7.31 8.57
N VAL A 47 5.16 6.22 8.87
CA VAL A 47 6.63 6.26 9.06
C VAL A 47 7.33 6.62 7.76
N CYS A 48 6.95 6.01 6.64
CA CYS A 48 7.51 6.30 5.32
C CYS A 48 7.27 7.76 4.91
N LEU A 49 6.05 8.25 5.09
CA LEU A 49 5.71 9.65 4.81
C LEU A 49 6.55 10.62 5.66
N ALA A 50 6.72 10.36 6.95
CA ALA A 50 7.52 11.21 7.83
C ALA A 50 8.99 11.25 7.41
N LEU A 51 9.55 10.10 7.00
CA LEU A 51 10.90 10.02 6.47
C LEU A 51 11.03 10.78 5.15
N LEU A 52 10.08 10.60 4.23
CA LEU A 52 10.04 11.33 2.96
C LEU A 52 9.99 12.84 3.21
N ALA A 53 9.07 13.32 4.06
CA ALA A 53 8.91 14.74 4.36
C ALA A 53 10.14 15.37 5.04
N ARG A 54 10.92 14.58 5.76
CA ARG A 54 12.18 15.03 6.38
C ARG A 54 13.30 15.26 5.36
N HIS A 55 13.30 14.51 4.26
CA HIS A 55 14.43 14.47 3.32
C HIS A 55 14.11 15.06 1.96
N LEU A 56 12.84 15.12 1.56
CA LEU A 56 12.39 15.65 0.28
C LEU A 56 11.68 17.00 0.51
N PRO A 57 12.15 18.10 -0.10
CA PRO A 57 11.47 19.39 0.01
C PRO A 57 10.01 19.31 -0.42
N ARG A 58 9.13 20.06 0.27
CA ARG A 58 7.72 20.21 -0.14
C ARG A 58 7.65 20.77 -1.55
N GLY A 59 6.69 20.31 -2.34
CA GLY A 59 6.53 20.69 -3.74
C GLY A 59 7.46 19.94 -4.70
N ALA A 60 8.25 18.98 -4.23
CA ALA A 60 9.00 18.09 -5.13
C ALA A 60 8.03 17.33 -6.05
N GLU A 61 8.39 17.24 -7.32
CA GLU A 61 7.65 16.53 -8.37
C GLU A 61 8.58 16.19 -9.54
N PRO A 62 8.28 15.14 -10.34
CA PRO A 62 7.22 14.14 -10.11
C PRO A 62 7.61 13.10 -9.05
N LEU A 63 6.60 12.52 -8.37
CA LEU A 63 6.78 11.38 -7.46
C LEU A 63 6.08 10.13 -8.03
N LEU A 64 6.66 8.97 -7.76
CA LEU A 64 6.06 7.66 -8.03
C LEU A 64 5.90 6.91 -6.70
N ASP A 65 4.68 6.52 -6.38
CA ASP A 65 4.36 5.57 -5.32
C ASP A 65 4.30 4.16 -5.92
N ALA A 66 5.39 3.39 -5.75
CA ALA A 66 5.52 2.06 -6.30
C ALA A 66 5.15 1.00 -5.26
N GLY A 67 4.12 0.22 -5.54
CA GLY A 67 3.41 -0.60 -4.54
C GLY A 67 2.40 0.24 -3.76
N ALA A 68 1.65 1.09 -4.47
CA ALA A 68 0.72 2.05 -3.87
C ALA A 68 -0.44 1.39 -3.10
N GLY A 69 -0.71 0.12 -3.34
CA GLY A 69 -1.85 -0.59 -2.76
C GLY A 69 -3.16 0.14 -3.06
N THR A 70 -3.95 0.35 -2.02
CA THR A 70 -5.23 1.10 -2.06
C THR A 70 -5.06 2.63 -2.12
N GLY A 71 -3.84 3.13 -2.34
CA GLY A 71 -3.59 4.56 -2.53
C GLY A 71 -3.45 5.37 -1.24
N LEU A 72 -3.44 4.73 -0.06
CA LEU A 72 -3.36 5.40 1.25
C LEU A 72 -2.24 6.44 1.32
N ILE A 73 -1.03 6.12 0.86
CA ILE A 73 0.11 7.06 0.91
C ILE A 73 -0.09 8.25 -0.05
N GLY A 74 -0.67 8.02 -1.22
CA GLY A 74 -0.94 9.05 -2.23
C GLY A 74 -1.80 10.20 -1.69
N GLU A 75 -2.86 9.88 -0.93
CA GLU A 75 -3.68 10.89 -0.26
C GLU A 75 -2.87 11.76 0.70
N TRP A 76 -2.05 11.12 1.55
CA TRP A 76 -1.22 11.84 2.51
C TRP A 76 -0.12 12.67 1.84
N LEU A 77 0.47 12.19 0.74
CA LEU A 77 1.46 12.95 -0.02
C LEU A 77 0.84 14.25 -0.56
N SER A 78 -0.37 14.18 -1.12
CA SER A 78 -1.10 15.37 -1.57
C SER A 78 -1.34 16.35 -0.41
N ILE A 79 -1.88 15.88 0.72
CA ILE A 79 -2.14 16.69 1.92
C ILE A 79 -0.86 17.34 2.46
N THR A 80 0.25 16.61 2.44
CA THR A 80 1.54 17.07 2.99
C THR A 80 2.34 17.95 2.03
N GLY A 81 1.85 18.19 0.81
CA GLY A 81 2.38 19.18 -0.12
C GLY A 81 3.22 18.60 -1.25
N TYR A 82 2.91 17.38 -1.70
CA TYR A 82 3.48 16.76 -2.90
C TYR A 82 2.38 16.68 -3.98
N PRO A 83 2.34 17.64 -4.91
CA PRO A 83 1.15 17.90 -5.73
C PRO A 83 0.98 16.95 -6.92
N ARG A 84 2.05 16.26 -7.35
CA ARG A 84 2.04 15.35 -8.50
C ARG A 84 2.67 14.01 -8.14
N VAL A 85 1.81 13.06 -7.79
CA VAL A 85 2.17 11.68 -7.46
C VAL A 85 1.45 10.75 -8.44
N GLU A 86 2.20 9.85 -9.06
CA GLU A 86 1.66 8.72 -9.81
C GLU A 86 1.69 7.46 -8.95
N ALA A 87 0.62 6.67 -9.01
CA ALA A 87 0.52 5.40 -8.32
C ALA A 87 0.79 4.25 -9.29
N LEU A 88 1.58 3.28 -8.83
CA LEU A 88 1.83 2.04 -9.55
C LEU A 88 1.65 0.89 -8.57
N ASP A 89 0.81 -0.07 -8.93
CA ASP A 89 0.71 -1.35 -8.23
C ASP A 89 0.61 -2.47 -9.26
N ILE A 90 1.03 -3.68 -8.86
CA ILE A 90 0.90 -4.88 -9.70
C ILE A 90 -0.52 -5.46 -9.63
N SER A 91 -1.26 -5.14 -8.56
CA SER A 91 -2.63 -5.54 -8.35
C SER A 91 -3.57 -4.46 -8.89
N GLN A 92 -4.36 -4.80 -9.90
CA GLN A 92 -5.41 -3.89 -10.40
C GLN A 92 -6.51 -3.71 -9.35
N GLY A 93 -6.84 -4.78 -8.62
CA GLY A 93 -7.84 -4.74 -7.56
C GLY A 93 -7.47 -3.81 -6.40
N MET A 94 -6.17 -3.58 -6.18
CA MET A 94 -5.67 -2.57 -5.25
C MET A 94 -5.84 -1.15 -5.81
N LEU A 95 -5.45 -0.92 -7.07
CA LEU A 95 -5.56 0.40 -7.72
C LEU A 95 -7.00 0.89 -7.92
N ASP A 96 -7.96 -0.03 -8.01
CA ASP A 96 -9.38 0.29 -8.21
C ASP A 96 -10.09 0.67 -6.88
N LYS A 97 -9.38 0.76 -5.75
CA LYS A 97 -9.89 1.24 -4.46
C LYS A 97 -9.84 2.75 -4.33
#